data_AF-A0A7S0RLH8-F1
#
_entry.id   AF-A0A7S0RLH8-F1
#
_cell.length_a   1.000
_cell.length_b   1.000
_cell.length_c   1.000
_cell.angle_alpha   90.00
_cell.angle_beta   90.00
_cell.angle_gamma   90.00
#
_symmetry.space_group_name_H-M   'P 1'
#
loop_
_entity.id
_entity.type
_entity.pdbx_description
1 polymer ?
#
loop_
_entity_poly.entity_id
_entity_poly.type
_entity_poly.pdbx_seq_one_letter_code
_entity_poly.pdbx_strand_id
1 'polypeptide(L)'
;KRDGLVINLHNCKYDVLREVASSIGYNILEEDEDDASTTTSSSAAQGGAGGAGWDLCWTDTSVSTERVSRLLPFQRLNHFPAMLEICRKAALSRHVARMAARLPHE
;
A
#
# COMPACT_ATOMS: atom_id res chain seq x y z
N LYS A 1 -14.82 -20.44 -6.48
CA LYS A 1 -14.81 -19.01 -6.10
C LYS A 1 -13.55 -18.82 -5.28
N ARG A 2 -12.63 -17.91 -5.65
CA ARG A 2 -11.59 -17.52 -4.69
C ARG A 2 -12.30 -16.93 -3.49
N ASP A 3 -11.84 -17.25 -2.29
CA ASP A 3 -12.26 -16.55 -1.08
C ASP A 3 -12.02 -15.05 -1.30
N GLY A 4 -12.87 -14.20 -0.71
CA GLY A 4 -12.79 -12.75 -0.93
C GLY A 4 -11.39 -12.22 -0.63
N LEU A 5 -10.90 -11.29 -1.45
CA LEU A 5 -9.59 -10.67 -1.23
C LEU A 5 -9.55 -9.98 0.13
N VAL A 6 -8.40 -10.02 0.80
CA VAL A 6 -8.20 -9.37 2.10
C VAL A 6 -7.58 -8.00 1.89
N ILE A 7 -8.24 -6.96 2.42
CA ILE A 7 -7.76 -5.58 2.40
C ILE A 7 -7.40 -5.10 3.81
N ASN A 8 -6.17 -4.67 4.01
CA ASN A 8 -5.73 -3.98 5.22
C ASN A 8 -6.08 -2.48 5.11
N LEU A 9 -6.90 -2.01 6.04
CA LEU A 9 -7.33 -0.61 6.16
C LEU A 9 -6.92 0.03 7.50
N HIS A 10 -6.00 -0.59 8.27
CA HIS A 10 -5.58 -0.08 9.58
C HIS A 10 -5.10 1.38 9.50
N ASN A 11 -4.28 1.67 8.50
CA ASN A 11 -3.70 2.99 8.27
C ASN A 11 -4.55 3.89 7.36
N CYS A 12 -5.87 3.63 7.29
CA CYS A 12 -6.83 4.40 6.53
C CYS A 12 -7.97 4.93 7.43
N LYS A 13 -8.11 6.26 7.49
CA LYS A 13 -9.10 6.96 8.32
C LYS A 13 -10.44 7.16 7.63
N TYR A 14 -10.54 6.90 6.33
CA TYR A 14 -11.73 7.20 5.55
C TYR A 14 -12.69 6.00 5.50
N ASP A 15 -13.86 6.15 6.14
CA ASP A 15 -14.87 5.07 6.22
C ASP A 15 -15.44 4.65 4.88
N VAL A 16 -15.43 5.54 3.89
CA VAL A 16 -15.84 5.23 2.51
C VAL A 16 -15.09 4.02 1.95
N LEU A 17 -13.83 3.78 2.34
CA LEU A 17 -13.12 2.58 1.88
C LEU A 17 -13.59 1.30 2.56
N ARG A 18 -14.07 1.37 3.81
CA ARG A 18 -14.69 0.21 4.50
C ARG A 18 -16.03 -0.13 3.86
N GLU A 19 -16.82 0.89 3.52
CA GLU A 19 -18.09 0.73 2.81
C GLU A 19 -17.87 0.12 1.42
N VAL A 20 -16.91 0.66 0.65
CA VAL A 20 -16.58 0.15 -0.69
C VAL A 20 -16.05 -1.28 -0.59
N ALA A 21 -15.09 -1.56 0.29
CA ALA A 21 -14.54 -2.90 0.49
C ALA A 21 -15.62 -3.93 0.83
N SER A 22 -16.55 -3.57 1.72
CA SER A 22 -17.68 -4.43 2.07
C SER A 22 -18.61 -4.66 0.88
N SER A 23 -18.90 -3.62 0.10
CA SER A 23 -19.78 -3.69 -1.07
C SER A 23 -19.25 -4.59 -2.20
N ILE A 24 -17.92 -4.63 -2.37
CA ILE A 24 -17.24 -5.48 -3.36
C ILE A 24 -16.92 -6.89 -2.85
N GLY A 25 -17.18 -7.16 -1.56
CA GLY A 25 -16.97 -8.47 -0.94
C GLY A 25 -15.53 -8.75 -0.53
N TYR A 26 -14.78 -7.72 -0.14
CA TYR A 26 -13.44 -7.88 0.43
C TYR A 26 -13.52 -8.12 1.94
N ASN A 27 -12.61 -8.93 2.45
CA ASN A 27 -12.43 -9.13 3.89
C ASN A 27 -11.56 -7.99 4.43
N ILE A 28 -12.05 -7.25 5.42
CA ILE A 28 -11.32 -6.10 5.98
C ILE A 28 -10.48 -6.57 7.16
N LEU A 29 -9.19 -6.25 7.12
CA LEU A 29 -8.24 -6.46 8.21
C LEU A 29 -8.00 -5.12 8.93
N GLU A 30 -8.31 -5.09 10.23
CA GLU A 30 -8.19 -3.89 11.07
C GLU A 30 -6.94 -3.86 11.95
N GLU A 31 -6.19 -4.96 12.02
CA GLU A 31 -4.96 -5.06 12.83
C GLU A 31 -3.70 -4.76 11.99
N ASP A 32 -2.69 -4.15 12.63
CA ASP A 32 -1.41 -3.83 12.01
C ASP A 32 -0.53 -5.10 11.89
N GLU A 33 -0.91 -6.02 11.00
CA GLU A 33 -0.11 -7.20 10.66
C GLU A 33 1.02 -6.88 9.66
N ASP A 34 1.68 -5.72 9.80
CA ASP A 34 2.81 -5.37 8.95
C ASP A 34 4.12 -6.07 9.34
N ASP A 35 4.13 -6.73 10.49
CA ASP A 35 5.29 -7.45 10.98
C ASP A 35 5.15 -8.95 10.76
N ALA A 36 5.80 -9.44 9.70
CA ALA A 36 6.01 -10.87 9.45
C ALA A 36 6.75 -11.59 10.62
N SER A 37 7.20 -10.86 11.65
CA SER A 37 7.88 -11.42 12.82
C SER A 37 6.95 -11.88 13.95
N THR A 38 5.68 -11.43 14.01
CA THR A 38 4.83 -11.68 15.19
C THR A 38 3.47 -12.24 14.83
N THR A 39 3.41 -13.53 14.48
CA THR A 39 2.23 -14.37 14.81
C THR A 39 2.63 -15.85 14.81
N THR A 40 2.99 -16.36 16.00
CA THR A 40 2.61 -17.71 16.38
C THR A 40 1.11 -17.72 16.66
N SER A 41 0.39 -18.59 15.94
CA SER A 41 -0.96 -19.11 16.22
C SER A 41 -2.10 -18.09 16.39
N SER A 42 -3.01 -18.03 15.41
CA SER A 42 -4.26 -18.82 15.49
C SER A 42 -5.18 -18.63 14.27
N SER A 43 -5.82 -19.73 13.91
CA SER A 43 -6.84 -19.91 12.86
C SER A 43 -6.34 -19.82 11.41
N ALA A 44 -6.27 -21.01 10.81
CA ALA A 44 -5.95 -21.23 9.42
C ALA A 44 -7.04 -20.66 8.50
N ALA A 45 -6.66 -19.70 7.67
CA ALA A 45 -7.13 -19.62 6.29
C ALA A 45 -5.98 -20.03 5.37
N GLN A 46 -6.31 -20.85 4.39
CA GLN A 46 -5.41 -21.78 3.74
C GLN A 46 -4.78 -21.13 2.50
N GLY A 47 -3.44 -21.09 2.44
CA GLY A 47 -2.73 -21.00 1.15
C GLY A 47 -1.68 -19.91 1.01
N GLY A 48 -0.45 -20.19 1.46
CA GLY A 48 0.76 -19.59 0.86
C GLY A 48 1.71 -18.89 1.83
N ALA A 49 2.74 -19.64 2.27
CA ALA A 49 4.05 -19.19 2.77
C ALA A 49 4.17 -17.78 3.39
N GLY A 50 4.04 -17.71 4.73
CA GLY A 50 4.85 -16.84 5.58
C GLY A 50 4.80 -15.33 5.34
N GLY A 51 3.70 -14.79 4.84
CA GLY A 51 3.49 -13.36 4.64
C GLY A 51 2.33 -12.82 5.47
N ALA A 52 2.35 -11.50 5.70
CA ALA A 52 1.26 -10.74 6.29
C ALA A 52 -0.10 -11.11 5.67
N GLY A 53 -1.15 -11.23 6.49
CA GLY A 53 -2.45 -11.83 6.14
C GLY A 53 -3.33 -11.02 5.17
N TRP A 54 -2.75 -10.26 4.25
CA TRP A 54 -3.48 -9.34 3.36
C TRP A 54 -3.01 -9.40 1.89
N ASP A 55 -3.92 -9.13 0.96
CA ASP A 55 -3.68 -9.04 -0.50
C ASP A 55 -3.49 -7.59 -0.97
N LEU A 56 -4.29 -6.68 -0.40
CA LEU A 56 -4.24 -5.25 -0.67
C LEU A 56 -4.05 -4.49 0.65
N CYS A 57 -3.18 -3.50 0.66
CA CYS A 57 -3.07 -2.59 1.80
C CYS A 57 -3.27 -1.14 1.33
N TRP A 58 -4.15 -0.42 2.01
CA TRP A 58 -4.42 0.98 1.74
C TRP A 58 -3.98 1.84 2.92
N THR A 59 -3.17 2.86 2.64
CA THR A 59 -2.78 3.85 3.64
C THR A 59 -2.98 5.26 3.12
N ASP A 60 -3.35 6.17 4.02
CA ASP A 60 -3.57 7.58 3.71
C ASP A 60 -2.26 8.34 3.49
N THR A 61 -1.17 7.85 4.07
CA THR A 61 0.14 8.51 4.08
C THR A 61 1.14 7.82 3.17
N SER A 62 2.20 8.54 2.78
CA SER A 62 3.27 7.98 1.95
C SER A 62 3.94 6.77 2.60
N VAL A 63 4.28 5.78 1.79
CA VAL A 63 4.95 4.54 2.21
C VAL A 63 6.47 4.63 1.99
N SER A 64 7.26 4.04 2.89
CA SER A 64 8.71 3.93 2.73
C SER A 64 9.07 2.93 1.62
N THR A 65 10.21 3.15 0.95
CA THR A 65 10.74 2.19 -0.03
C THR A 65 11.02 0.83 0.58
N GLU A 66 11.41 0.81 1.85
CA GLU A 66 11.64 -0.42 2.62
C GLU A 66 10.37 -1.26 2.74
N ARG A 67 9.22 -0.64 3.02
CA ARG A 67 7.94 -1.36 3.06
C ARG A 67 7.53 -1.89 1.69
N VAL A 68 7.73 -1.11 0.62
CA VAL A 68 7.47 -1.59 -0.75
C VAL A 68 8.38 -2.77 -1.11
N SER A 69 9.62 -2.80 -0.63
CA SER A 69 10.57 -3.89 -0.90
C SER A 69 10.22 -5.22 -0.22
N ARG A 70 9.39 -5.19 0.83
CA ARG A 70 8.94 -6.39 1.55
C ARG A 70 7.67 -7.02 0.97
N LEU A 71 7.07 -6.42 -0.05
CA LEU A 71 5.84 -6.93 -0.65
C LEU A 71 6.05 -8.30 -1.31
N LEU A 72 5.10 -9.21 -1.09
CA LEU A 72 5.01 -10.42 -1.89
C LEU A 72 4.51 -10.10 -3.32
N PRO A 73 4.82 -10.92 -4.34
CA PRO A 73 4.46 -10.64 -5.73
C PRO A 73 2.97 -10.43 -6.00
N PHE A 74 2.10 -11.00 -5.16
CA PHE A 74 0.66 -10.84 -5.24
C PHE A 74 0.13 -9.60 -4.51
N GLN A 75 0.88 -9.08 -3.54
CA GLN A 75 0.44 -7.98 -2.70
C GLN A 75 0.44 -6.65 -3.47
N ARG A 76 -0.50 -5.77 -3.10
CA ARG A 76 -0.65 -4.45 -3.70
C ARG A 76 -0.73 -3.36 -2.64
N LEU A 77 -0.17 -2.20 -2.96
CA LEU A 77 -0.26 -0.95 -2.20
C LEU A 77 -0.81 0.16 -3.09
N ASN A 78 -1.50 1.12 -2.48
CA ASN A 78 -2.04 2.30 -3.16
C ASN A 78 -1.00 3.42 -3.41
N HIS A 79 0.28 3.20 -3.06
CA HIS A 79 1.37 4.17 -3.24
C HIS A 79 2.52 3.59 -4.05
N PHE A 80 2.99 4.35 -5.05
CA PHE A 80 4.24 4.04 -5.75
C PHE A 80 5.45 4.54 -4.95
N PRO A 81 6.57 3.80 -4.96
CA PRO A 81 7.81 4.28 -4.38
C PRO A 81 8.29 5.55 -5.10
N ALA A 82 9.02 6.40 -4.39
CA ALA A 82 9.61 7.65 -4.90
C ALA A 82 8.63 8.74 -5.41
N MET A 83 7.31 8.58 -5.27
CA MET A 83 6.34 9.62 -5.66
C MET A 83 6.56 10.98 -4.97
N LEU A 84 7.23 11.00 -3.83
CA LEU A 84 7.62 12.22 -3.13
C LEU A 84 8.53 13.14 -3.98
N GLU A 85 9.18 12.61 -5.01
CA GLU A 85 9.97 13.40 -5.97
C GLU A 85 9.14 14.40 -6.79
N ILE A 86 7.84 14.14 -6.97
CA ILE A 86 6.91 15.06 -7.64
C ILE A 86 5.85 15.62 -6.68
N CYS A 87 5.51 14.91 -5.60
CA CYS A 87 4.51 15.38 -4.65
C CYS A 87 5.05 16.42 -3.64
N ARG A 88 6.36 16.42 -3.34
CA ARG A 88 6.95 17.42 -2.43
C ARG A 88 7.32 18.68 -3.22
N LYS A 89 6.77 19.83 -2.80
CA LYS A 89 7.02 21.15 -3.42
C LYS A 89 8.50 21.41 -3.71
N ALA A 90 9.39 21.13 -2.75
CA ALA A 90 10.82 21.36 -2.92
C ALA A 90 11.49 20.39 -3.91
N ALA A 91 11.04 19.14 -4.01
CA ALA A 91 11.56 18.18 -4.98
C ALA A 91 11.04 18.49 -6.39
N LEU A 92 9.74 18.74 -6.48
CA LEU A 92 9.08 19.15 -7.72
C LEU A 92 9.73 20.40 -8.32
N SER A 93 9.98 21.45 -7.51
CA SER A 93 10.60 22.68 -8.01
C SER A 93 12.01 22.43 -8.58
N ARG A 94 12.83 21.59 -7.93
CA ARG A 94 14.13 21.18 -8.47
C ARG A 94 14.00 20.40 -9.78
N HIS A 95 13.03 19.50 -9.88
CA HIS A 95 12.82 18.70 -11.08
C HIS A 95 12.34 19.54 -12.26
N VAL A 96 11.36 20.40 -12.05
CA VAL A 96 10.88 21.34 -13.07
C VAL A 96 12.00 22.28 -13.50
N ALA A 97 12.80 22.82 -12.58
CA ALA A 97 13.94 23.67 -12.93
C ALA A 97 15.00 22.92 -13.78
N ARG A 98 15.29 21.66 -13.46
CA ARG A 98 16.20 20.82 -14.28
C ARG A 98 15.62 20.52 -15.66
N MET A 99 14.31 20.27 -15.75
CA MET A 99 13.63 20.07 -17.03
C MET A 99 13.71 21.33 -17.89
N ALA A 100 13.32 22.50 -17.34
CA ALA A 100 13.38 23.78 -18.05
C ALA A 100 14.80 24.13 -18.53
N ALA A 101 15.83 23.80 -17.75
CA ALA A 101 17.22 23.99 -18.16
C ALA A 101 17.65 23.07 -19.32
N ARG A 102 17.04 21.88 -19.45
CA ARG A 102 17.35 20.91 -20.52
C ARG A 102 16.45 21.06 -21.74
N LEU A 103 15.26 21.64 -21.57
CA LEU A 103 14.22 21.83 -22.57
C LEU A 103 13.79 23.31 -22.58
N PRO A 104 14.67 24.24 -23.00
CA PRO A 104 14.42 25.69 -22.89
C PRO A 104 13.37 26.24 -23.87
N HIS A 105 12.85 25.40 -24.76
CA HIS A 105 11.90 25.77 -25.82
C HIS A 105 10.56 25.03 -25.74
N GLU A 106 10.36 24.22 -24.70
CA GLU A 106 9.05 23.71 -24.29
C GLU A 106 8.48 24.59 -23.18
#